data_AF-A0A497JPX8-F1
#
_entry.id   AF-A0A497JPX8-F1
#
_cell.length_a   1.000
_cell.length_b   1.000
_cell.length_c   1.000
_cell.angle_alpha   90.00
_cell.angle_beta   90.00
_cell.angle_gamma   90.00
#
_symmetry.space_group_name_H-M   'P 1'
#
loop_
_entity.id
_entity.type
_entity.pdbx_description
1 polymer ?
#
loop_
_entity_poly.entity_id
_entity_poly.type
_entity_poly.pdbx_seq_one_letter_code
_entity_poly.pdbx_strand_id
1 'polypeptide(L)'
;MAVKQRFEGEFFRFGKKIGYELILIEKSLITNEAIREKCRVDSSNYGKNYACPPFAPKISQFPQKNILVYLFYVYGRNLNNWEFLAKLTYDYGRRLEKELEGTCFIAGQCRLCEKCKAEEGKPCIHPEEMRYSFTAVGLDSEKLNSFLKRKIVWNSEYTYAVAGCLTNHEKLDLKRLALILTSL
;
A
#
# COMPACT_ATOMS: atom_id res chain seq x y z
N MET A 1 16.21 16.99 -0.40
CA MET A 1 14.81 17.00 0.10
C MET A 1 14.32 15.56 0.16
N ALA A 2 13.67 15.13 1.24
CA ALA A 2 13.27 13.71 1.41
C ALA A 2 12.11 13.28 0.49
N VAL A 3 11.28 14.22 0.01
CA VAL A 3 10.20 13.95 -0.94
C VAL A 3 10.56 14.53 -2.30
N LYS A 4 10.60 13.68 -3.33
CA LYS A 4 10.95 14.06 -4.71
C LYS A 4 9.81 14.80 -5.40
N GLN A 5 8.59 14.28 -5.26
CA GLN A 5 7.38 14.89 -5.83
C GLN A 5 6.18 14.66 -4.92
N ARG A 6 5.19 15.55 -5.03
CA ARG A 6 3.92 15.46 -4.33
C ARG A 6 2.79 15.94 -5.24
N PHE A 7 1.65 15.27 -5.14
CA PHE A 7 0.40 15.71 -5.74
C PHE A 7 -0.75 15.30 -4.84
N GLU A 8 -1.73 16.17 -4.64
CA GLU A 8 -2.87 15.93 -3.76
C GLU A 8 -4.13 16.50 -4.37
N GLY A 9 -5.26 15.97 -3.94
CA GLY A 9 -6.55 16.43 -4.40
C GLY A 9 -7.68 15.63 -3.79
N GLU A 10 -8.85 15.80 -4.37
CA GLU A 10 -10.07 15.13 -3.93
C GLU A 10 -10.88 14.70 -5.13
N PHE A 11 -11.65 13.63 -5.00
CA PHE A 11 -12.62 13.20 -5.99
C PHE A 11 -13.86 12.59 -5.31
N PHE A 12 -14.95 12.49 -6.06
CA PHE A 12 -16.19 11.89 -5.56
C PHE A 12 -16.37 10.49 -6.15
N ARG A 13 -16.69 9.53 -5.29
CA ARG A 13 -17.02 8.17 -5.72
C ARG A 13 -17.97 7.49 -4.74
N PHE A 14 -18.99 6.79 -5.25
CA PHE A 14 -20.03 6.13 -4.44
C PHE A 14 -20.63 7.03 -3.35
N GLY A 15 -20.90 8.30 -3.69
CA GLY A 15 -21.46 9.29 -2.76
C GLY A 15 -20.49 9.76 -1.66
N LYS A 16 -19.21 9.42 -1.74
CA LYS A 16 -18.18 9.82 -0.77
C LYS A 16 -17.19 10.78 -1.41
N LYS A 17 -16.82 11.83 -0.68
CA LYS A 17 -15.69 12.71 -0.99
C LYS A 17 -14.41 12.08 -0.47
N ILE A 18 -13.51 11.68 -1.37
CA ILE A 18 -12.27 10.97 -1.06
C ILE A 18 -11.12 11.92 -1.31
N GLY A 19 -10.34 12.20 -0.27
CA GLY A 19 -9.07 12.89 -0.40
C GLY A 19 -7.96 11.91 -0.74
N TYR A 20 -6.97 12.38 -1.49
CA TYR A 20 -5.79 11.60 -1.82
C TYR A 20 -4.51 12.43 -1.73
N GLU A 21 -3.43 11.73 -1.42
CA GLU A 21 -2.08 12.26 -1.46
C GLU A 21 -1.17 11.25 -2.14
N LEU A 22 -0.46 11.69 -3.19
CA LEU A 22 0.56 10.93 -3.92
C LEU A 22 1.93 11.53 -3.60
N ILE A 23 2.88 10.72 -3.16
CA ILE A 23 4.28 11.16 -2.96
C ILE A 23 5.25 10.19 -3.62
N LEU A 24 6.24 10.74 -4.33
CA LEU A 24 7.39 9.97 -4.80
C LEU A 24 8.55 10.19 -3.84
N ILE A 25 9.06 9.10 -3.27
CA ILE A 25 10.20 9.11 -2.35
C ILE A 25 11.21 8.04 -2.73
N GLU A 26 12.43 8.15 -2.23
CA GLU A 26 13.36 7.02 -2.27
C GLU A 26 12.87 5.92 -1.32
N LYS A 27 12.92 4.66 -1.78
CA LYS A 27 12.56 3.47 -1.01
C LYS A 27 13.39 3.34 0.27
N SER A 28 14.66 3.75 0.22
CA SER A 28 15.61 3.76 1.34
C SER A 28 15.09 4.56 2.54
N LEU A 29 14.31 5.62 2.30
CA LEU A 29 13.78 6.48 3.35
C LEU A 29 12.79 5.77 4.26
N ILE A 30 12.14 4.70 3.80
CA ILE A 30 11.17 3.94 4.58
C ILE A 30 11.55 2.46 4.72
N THR A 31 12.77 2.09 4.32
CA THR A 31 13.27 0.71 4.47
C THR A 31 13.72 0.45 5.91
N ASN A 32 13.18 -0.60 6.52
CA ASN A 32 13.57 -1.13 7.83
C ASN A 32 13.18 -2.60 7.91
N GLU A 33 14.04 -3.52 7.45
CA GLU A 33 13.69 -4.95 7.41
C GLU A 33 13.44 -5.57 8.79
N ALA A 34 13.98 -4.99 9.87
CA ALA A 34 13.72 -5.45 11.23
C ALA A 34 12.24 -5.33 11.62
N ILE A 35 11.47 -4.45 10.96
CA ILE A 35 10.03 -4.32 11.20
C ILE A 35 9.26 -5.61 10.87
N ARG A 36 9.81 -6.50 10.04
CA ARG A 36 9.22 -7.81 9.71
C ARG A 36 9.06 -8.69 10.96
N GLU A 37 9.90 -8.50 11.96
CA GLU A 37 9.82 -9.25 13.23
C GLU A 37 8.56 -8.87 14.01
N LYS A 38 8.03 -7.64 13.85
CA LYS A 38 6.73 -7.27 14.44
C LYS A 38 5.60 -8.16 13.91
N CYS A 39 5.69 -8.66 12.66
CA CYS A 39 4.71 -9.59 12.12
C CYS A 39 4.74 -10.97 12.79
N ARG A 40 5.83 -11.37 13.46
CA ARG A 40 5.88 -12.66 14.20
C ARG A 40 5.08 -12.62 15.49
N VAL A 41 4.94 -11.43 16.08
CA VAL A 41 4.20 -11.24 17.33
C VAL A 41 2.70 -11.48 17.11
N ASP A 42 2.17 -11.02 15.97
CA ASP A 42 0.80 -11.29 15.55
C ASP A 42 0.71 -12.56 14.69
N SER A 43 0.43 -13.69 15.34
CA SER A 43 0.32 -15.01 14.71
C SER A 43 -0.98 -15.25 13.93
N SER A 44 -1.85 -14.23 13.82
CA SER A 44 -3.08 -14.34 13.04
C SER A 44 -2.80 -14.57 11.55
N ASN A 45 -1.75 -13.94 11.01
CA ASN A 45 -1.40 -14.01 9.59
C ASN A 45 -0.01 -14.60 9.30
N TYR A 46 0.93 -14.55 10.27
CA TYR A 46 2.29 -15.04 10.06
C TYR A 46 2.28 -16.53 9.71
N GLY A 47 2.92 -16.90 8.60
CA GLY A 47 2.93 -18.29 8.11
C GLY A 47 1.59 -18.81 7.57
N LYS A 48 0.55 -17.97 7.54
CA LYS A 48 -0.81 -18.33 7.12
C LYS A 48 -1.31 -17.52 5.93
N ASN A 49 -0.60 -16.48 5.52
CA ASN A 49 -0.97 -15.62 4.40
C ASN A 49 0.24 -15.33 3.50
N TYR A 50 0.12 -15.56 2.20
CA TYR A 50 1.21 -15.34 1.25
C TYR A 50 1.68 -13.87 1.15
N ALA A 51 0.84 -12.90 1.51
CA ALA A 51 1.21 -11.49 1.59
C ALA A 51 2.05 -11.12 2.83
N CYS A 52 2.22 -12.07 3.75
CA CYS A 52 2.91 -11.91 5.02
C CYS A 52 4.18 -12.79 5.07
N PRO A 53 5.09 -12.56 6.03
CA PRO A 53 6.24 -13.43 6.22
C PRO A 53 5.79 -14.83 6.72
N PRO A 54 6.59 -15.88 6.46
CA PRO A 54 7.89 -15.88 5.78
C PRO A 54 7.79 -15.83 4.25
N PHE A 55 6.58 -15.91 3.67
CA PHE A 55 6.39 -15.99 2.22
C PHE A 55 6.67 -14.68 1.49
N ALA A 56 6.39 -13.54 2.12
CA ALA A 56 6.70 -12.24 1.55
C ALA A 56 8.22 -12.03 1.41
N PRO A 57 8.72 -11.67 0.21
CA PRO A 57 10.14 -11.39 -0.01
C PRO A 57 10.58 -10.16 0.77
N LYS A 58 11.89 -10.03 1.01
CA LYS A 58 12.50 -8.86 1.62
C LYS A 58 12.55 -7.69 0.63
N ILE A 59 12.41 -6.48 1.14
CA ILE A 59 12.42 -5.27 0.33
C ILE A 59 13.77 -5.05 -0.39
N SER A 60 14.86 -5.61 0.15
CA SER A 60 16.17 -5.69 -0.50
C SER A 60 16.19 -6.52 -1.79
N GLN A 61 15.26 -7.46 -1.96
CA GLN A 61 15.15 -8.28 -3.17
C GLN A 61 14.51 -7.53 -4.35
N PHE A 62 13.97 -6.33 -4.12
CA PHE A 62 13.40 -5.49 -5.16
C PHE A 62 14.42 -4.41 -5.59
N PRO A 63 14.86 -4.40 -6.86
CA PRO A 63 15.95 -3.51 -7.33
C PRO A 63 15.54 -2.04 -7.41
N GLN A 64 14.24 -1.73 -7.44
CA GLN A 64 13.72 -0.38 -7.59
C GLN A 64 14.19 0.52 -6.44
N LYS A 65 14.64 1.72 -6.79
CA LYS A 65 15.15 2.72 -5.85
C LYS A 65 14.08 3.63 -5.31
N ASN A 66 12.99 3.83 -6.05
CA ASN A 66 11.92 4.77 -5.70
C ASN A 66 10.61 4.02 -5.42
N ILE A 67 9.73 4.67 -4.66
CA ILE A 67 8.39 4.20 -4.38
C ILE A 67 7.41 5.38 -4.50
N LEU A 68 6.38 5.21 -5.31
CA LEU A 68 5.19 6.06 -5.30
C LEU A 68 4.29 5.58 -4.17
N VAL A 69 4.15 6.37 -3.11
CA VAL A 69 3.18 6.12 -2.05
C VAL A 69 1.91 6.88 -2.36
N TYR A 70 0.78 6.24 -2.11
CA TYR A 70 -0.54 6.83 -2.26
C TYR A 70 -1.38 6.57 -1.01
N LEU A 71 -1.87 7.66 -0.44
CA LEU A 71 -2.76 7.69 0.71
C LEU A 71 -4.16 8.11 0.22
N PHE A 72 -5.19 7.38 0.65
CA PHE A 72 -6.57 7.79 0.53
C PHE A 72 -7.18 8.00 1.90
N TYR A 73 -8.09 8.97 1.98
CA TYR A 73 -8.81 9.25 3.21
C TYR A 73 -10.23 9.75 2.96
N VAL A 74 -11.12 9.41 3.89
CA VAL A 74 -12.53 9.81 3.88
C VAL A 74 -12.96 10.18 5.29
N TYR A 75 -13.83 11.18 5.41
CA TYR A 75 -14.45 11.53 6.69
C TYR A 75 -15.41 10.42 7.14
N GLY A 76 -15.46 10.18 8.45
CA GLY A 76 -16.24 9.13 9.08
C GLY A 76 -15.40 7.88 9.33
N ARG A 77 -15.38 7.43 10.58
CA ARG A 77 -14.67 6.24 11.02
C ARG A 77 -15.62 5.05 11.12
N ASN A 78 -15.61 4.17 10.13
CA ASN A 78 -16.38 2.92 10.15
C ASN A 78 -15.71 1.85 9.27
N LEU A 79 -16.09 0.58 9.49
CA LEU A 79 -15.54 -0.56 8.78
C LEU A 79 -15.78 -0.47 7.26
N ASN A 80 -16.98 -0.06 6.85
CA ASN A 80 -17.34 0.07 5.43
C ASN A 80 -16.43 1.06 4.69
N ASN A 81 -16.07 2.18 5.33
CA ASN A 81 -15.13 3.15 4.78
C ASN A 81 -13.73 2.54 4.65
N TRP A 82 -13.29 1.74 5.63
CA TRP A 82 -11.98 1.10 5.58
C TRP A 82 -11.92 0.05 4.46
N GLU A 83 -12.93 -0.82 4.35
CA GLU A 83 -13.02 -1.83 3.30
C GLU A 83 -13.06 -1.19 1.92
N PHE A 84 -13.84 -0.11 1.79
CA PHE A 84 -13.90 0.67 0.56
C PHE A 84 -12.54 1.25 0.18
N LEU A 85 -11.82 1.91 1.10
CA LEU A 85 -10.51 2.47 0.81
C LEU A 85 -9.45 1.39 0.57
N ALA A 86 -9.52 0.24 1.28
CA ALA A 86 -8.63 -0.90 1.05
C ALA A 86 -8.85 -1.52 -0.34
N LYS A 87 -10.09 -1.61 -0.80
CA LYS A 87 -10.39 -2.02 -2.18
C LYS A 87 -9.87 -1.00 -3.20
N LEU A 88 -10.03 0.30 -2.92
CA LEU A 88 -9.55 1.36 -3.79
C LEU A 88 -8.01 1.35 -3.93
N THR A 89 -7.26 1.19 -2.83
CA THR A 89 -5.80 1.06 -2.89
C THR A 89 -5.37 -0.13 -3.73
N TYR A 90 -6.07 -1.25 -3.57
CA TYR A 90 -5.82 -2.47 -4.31
C TYR A 90 -6.07 -2.32 -5.82
N ASP A 91 -7.23 -1.76 -6.19
CA ASP A 91 -7.62 -1.52 -7.59
C ASP A 91 -6.71 -0.50 -8.29
N TYR A 92 -6.35 0.57 -7.59
CA TYR A 92 -5.40 1.56 -8.09
C TYR A 92 -4.01 0.96 -8.28
N GLY A 93 -3.55 0.14 -7.33
CA GLY A 93 -2.28 -0.58 -7.42
C GLY A 93 -2.17 -1.40 -8.72
N ARG A 94 -3.22 -2.12 -9.13
CA ARG A 94 -3.16 -2.94 -10.37
C ARG A 94 -2.96 -2.10 -11.62
N ARG A 95 -3.54 -0.90 -11.66
CA ARG A 95 -3.35 0.03 -12.77
C ARG A 95 -1.94 0.61 -12.74
N LEU A 96 -1.45 0.95 -11.55
CA LEU A 96 -0.10 1.49 -11.36
C LEU A 96 1.02 0.50 -11.70
N GLU A 97 0.86 -0.80 -11.44
CA GLU A 97 1.86 -1.82 -11.78
C GLU A 97 2.23 -1.77 -13.27
N LYS A 98 1.24 -1.49 -14.15
CA LYS A 98 1.46 -1.30 -15.59
C LYS A 98 2.14 0.02 -15.93
N GLU A 99 1.71 1.12 -15.30
CA GLU A 99 2.26 2.46 -15.58
C GLU A 99 3.67 2.67 -15.03
N LEU A 100 4.04 1.92 -13.98
CA LEU A 100 5.29 2.11 -13.24
C LEU A 100 6.30 0.98 -13.45
N GLU A 101 5.92 -0.07 -14.17
CA GLU A 101 6.70 -1.28 -14.41
C GLU A 101 7.29 -1.83 -13.09
N GLY A 102 6.44 -1.89 -12.06
CA GLY A 102 6.89 -2.14 -10.69
C GLY A 102 5.88 -2.93 -9.88
N THR A 103 6.28 -3.27 -8.65
CA THR A 103 5.45 -4.06 -7.73
C THR A 103 4.76 -3.14 -6.73
N CYS A 104 3.44 -3.28 -6.60
CA CYS A 104 2.68 -2.58 -5.60
C CYS A 104 2.53 -3.38 -4.29
N PHE A 105 2.38 -2.66 -3.20
CA PHE A 105 2.23 -3.15 -1.83
C PHE A 105 1.04 -2.47 -1.16
N ILE A 106 0.42 -3.17 -0.21
CA ILE A 106 -0.71 -2.67 0.57
C ILE A 106 -0.35 -2.58 2.06
N ALA A 107 -1.04 -1.72 2.82
CA ALA A 107 -1.02 -1.80 4.27
C ALA A 107 -1.98 -2.90 4.76
N GLY A 108 -1.48 -3.80 5.60
CA GLY A 108 -2.27 -4.93 6.13
C GLY A 108 -2.09 -6.22 5.32
N GLN A 109 -3.02 -7.17 5.48
CA GLN A 109 -2.98 -8.50 4.89
C GLN A 109 -3.75 -8.59 3.56
N CYS A 110 -3.43 -9.59 2.72
CA CYS A 110 -4.27 -9.93 1.58
C CYS A 110 -5.60 -10.55 2.04
N ARG A 111 -6.71 -10.14 1.41
CA ARG A 111 -8.09 -10.57 1.73
C ARG A 111 -8.86 -11.09 0.50
N LEU A 112 -8.16 -11.58 -0.53
CA LEU A 112 -8.79 -12.07 -1.76
C LEU A 112 -9.60 -13.35 -1.59
N CYS A 113 -9.22 -14.17 -0.61
CA CYS A 113 -9.86 -15.43 -0.29
C CYS A 113 -10.34 -15.41 1.15
N GLU A 114 -11.43 -16.11 1.43
CA GLU A 114 -11.92 -16.32 2.80
C GLU A 114 -10.88 -17.05 3.67
N LYS A 115 -10.24 -18.10 3.11
CA LYS A 115 -9.14 -18.84 3.72
C LYS A 115 -7.96 -18.96 2.77
N CYS A 116 -6.77 -18.57 3.23
CA CYS A 116 -5.58 -18.59 2.40
C CYS A 116 -5.01 -20.01 2.24
N LYS A 117 -4.62 -20.37 1.01
CA LYS A 117 -4.02 -21.68 0.70
C LYS A 117 -2.63 -21.90 1.32
N ALA A 118 -1.99 -20.85 1.81
CA ALA A 118 -0.77 -20.95 2.60
C ALA A 118 -0.95 -21.81 3.86
N GLU A 119 -2.12 -21.76 4.51
CA GLU A 119 -2.42 -22.62 5.68
C GLU A 119 -2.45 -24.12 5.34
N GLU A 120 -2.72 -24.46 4.09
CA GLU A 120 -2.74 -25.83 3.59
C GLU A 120 -1.41 -26.22 2.92
N GLY A 121 -0.41 -25.33 2.90
CA GLY A 121 0.83 -25.51 2.13
C GLY A 121 0.64 -25.57 0.62
N LYS A 122 -0.48 -25.06 0.10
CA LYS A 122 -0.83 -25.10 -1.33
C LYS A 122 -0.61 -23.74 -2.00
N PRO A 123 -0.23 -23.70 -3.29
CA PRO A 123 0.00 -22.45 -4.02
C PRO A 123 -1.15 -21.45 -3.92
N CYS A 124 -0.81 -20.15 -3.99
CA CYS A 124 -1.79 -19.08 -4.07
C CYS A 124 -2.67 -19.27 -5.32
N ILE A 125 -3.99 -19.16 -5.15
CA ILE A 125 -4.95 -19.21 -6.27
C ILE A 125 -5.15 -17.85 -6.96
N HIS A 126 -4.55 -16.78 -6.41
CA HIS A 126 -4.57 -15.41 -6.95
C HIS A 126 -3.15 -14.81 -7.07
N PRO A 127 -2.18 -15.48 -7.70
CA PRO A 127 -0.78 -15.06 -7.66
C PRO A 127 -0.53 -13.69 -8.33
N GLU A 128 -1.25 -13.37 -9.41
CA GLU A 128 -1.11 -12.11 -10.15
C GLU A 128 -1.84 -10.94 -9.47
N GLU A 129 -2.88 -11.24 -8.70
CA GLU A 129 -3.66 -10.21 -8.03
C GLU A 129 -3.04 -9.87 -6.68
N MET A 130 -2.58 -10.85 -5.93
CA MET A 130 -2.07 -10.66 -4.57
C MET A 130 -0.99 -9.56 -4.50
N ARG A 131 -1.07 -8.72 -3.45
CA ARG A 131 -0.01 -7.76 -3.09
C ARG A 131 0.53 -8.05 -1.71
N TYR A 132 1.84 -7.89 -1.55
CA TYR A 132 2.50 -8.03 -0.26
C TYR A 132 2.18 -6.86 0.67
N SER A 133 2.26 -7.13 1.97
CA SER A 133 2.12 -6.09 2.99
C SER A 133 3.37 -5.21 3.09
N PHE A 134 3.21 -3.90 3.32
CA PHE A 134 4.31 -2.96 3.62
C PHE A 134 5.27 -3.52 4.68
N THR A 135 4.73 -3.85 5.84
CA THR A 135 5.52 -4.33 6.98
C THR A 135 6.13 -5.71 6.70
N ALA A 136 5.42 -6.56 5.96
CA ALA A 136 5.90 -7.90 5.60
C ALA A 136 7.13 -7.86 4.70
N VAL A 137 7.22 -6.90 3.77
CA VAL A 137 8.41 -6.76 2.91
C VAL A 137 9.54 -6.04 3.63
N GLY A 138 9.27 -5.26 4.67
CA GLY A 138 10.29 -4.49 5.42
C GLY A 138 10.22 -2.99 5.17
N LEU A 139 9.05 -2.47 4.80
CA LEU A 139 8.76 -1.05 4.72
C LEU A 139 8.09 -0.58 6.02
N ASP A 140 8.59 0.52 6.58
CA ASP A 140 8.18 1.07 7.85
C ASP A 140 7.08 2.12 7.67
N SER A 141 5.84 1.74 8.00
CA SER A 141 4.68 2.63 7.90
C SER A 141 4.71 3.79 8.90
N GLU A 142 5.37 3.64 10.06
CA GLU A 142 5.52 4.72 11.04
C GLU A 142 6.49 5.78 10.48
N LYS A 143 7.62 5.32 9.92
CA LYS A 143 8.58 6.21 9.22
C LYS A 143 7.93 6.87 8.01
N LEU A 144 7.14 6.13 7.23
CA LEU A 144 6.39 6.68 6.11
C LEU A 144 5.49 7.85 6.52
N ASN A 145 4.82 7.74 7.67
CA ASN A 145 3.92 8.77 8.18
C ASN A 145 4.61 10.13 8.34
N SER A 146 5.93 10.14 8.62
CA SER A 146 6.71 11.39 8.71
C SER A 146 6.80 12.17 7.40
N PHE A 147 6.61 11.53 6.24
CA PHE A 147 6.68 12.15 4.91
C PHE A 147 5.34 12.61 4.35
N LEU A 148 4.22 12.08 4.85
CA LEU A 148 2.86 12.46 4.43
C LEU A 148 2.50 13.87 4.92
N LYS A 149 1.76 14.65 4.12
CA LYS A 149 1.17 15.93 4.56
C LYS A 149 0.04 15.61 5.52
N ARG A 150 -0.81 14.68 5.09
CA ARG A 150 -1.92 14.16 5.87
C ARG A 150 -1.40 13.02 6.74
N LYS A 151 -1.05 13.33 7.98
CA LYS A 151 -0.62 12.31 8.95
C LYS A 151 -1.75 11.30 9.16
N ILE A 152 -1.41 10.02 9.04
CA ILE A 152 -2.27 8.92 9.45
C ILE A 152 -2.30 8.95 10.98
N VAL A 153 -3.48 9.16 11.55
CA VAL A 153 -3.72 9.23 12.99
C VAL A 153 -4.71 8.15 13.36
N TRP A 154 -4.30 7.25 14.26
CA TRP A 154 -5.20 6.26 14.85
C TRP A 154 -6.29 6.96 15.66
N ASN A 155 -7.50 6.41 15.64
CA ASN A 155 -8.67 7.00 16.33
C ASN A 155 -9.06 8.42 15.90
N SER A 156 -8.74 8.84 14.67
CA SER A 156 -9.24 10.11 14.13
C SER A 156 -10.67 10.01 13.58
N GLU A 157 -11.30 11.14 13.28
CA GLU A 157 -12.58 11.22 12.56
C GLU A 157 -12.50 10.72 11.11
N TYR A 158 -11.29 10.53 10.58
CA TYR A 158 -11.02 10.07 9.23
C TYR A 158 -10.63 8.60 9.21
N THR A 159 -11.08 7.91 8.16
CA THR A 159 -10.56 6.60 7.78
C THR A 159 -9.45 6.80 6.75
N TYR A 160 -8.32 6.10 6.92
CA TYR A 160 -7.16 6.15 6.03
C TYR A 160 -6.86 4.77 5.44
N ALA A 161 -6.40 4.73 4.20
CA ALA A 161 -5.71 3.57 3.63
C ALA A 161 -4.48 4.05 2.85
N VAL A 162 -3.35 3.38 3.07
CA VAL A 162 -2.09 3.70 2.40
C VAL A 162 -1.56 2.47 1.69
N ALA A 163 -0.96 2.70 0.53
CA ALA A 163 -0.31 1.69 -0.27
C ALA A 163 0.82 2.36 -1.07
N GLY A 164 1.58 1.57 -1.82
CA GLY A 164 2.71 2.10 -2.57
C GLY A 164 3.17 1.19 -3.67
N CYS A 165 3.82 1.75 -4.68
CA CYS A 165 4.30 1.01 -5.83
C CYS A 165 5.74 1.37 -6.12
N LEU A 166 6.58 0.34 -6.22
CA LEU A 166 7.97 0.52 -6.61
C LEU A 166 8.08 1.02 -8.03
N THR A 167 9.15 1.78 -8.30
CA THR A 167 9.45 2.25 -9.65
C THR A 167 10.93 2.59 -9.81
N ASN A 168 11.44 2.49 -11.03
CA ASN A 168 12.76 2.99 -11.41
C ASN A 168 12.72 4.44 -11.92
N HIS A 169 11.53 5.02 -12.11
CA HIS A 169 11.43 6.40 -12.58
C HIS A 169 11.89 7.38 -11.48
N GLU A 170 12.75 8.33 -11.87
CA GLU A 170 13.19 9.44 -11.00
C GLU A 170 12.13 10.55 -10.90
N LYS A 171 11.26 10.65 -11.91
CA LYS A 171 10.15 11.59 -11.98
C LYS A 171 8.93 10.91 -12.61
N LEU A 172 7.76 11.21 -12.08
CA LEU A 172 6.46 10.73 -12.55
C LEU A 172 5.54 11.89 -12.92
N ASP A 173 4.61 11.65 -13.86
CA ASP A 173 3.48 12.54 -14.10
C ASP A 173 2.36 12.22 -13.09
N LEU A 174 2.50 12.77 -11.87
CA LEU A 174 1.54 12.51 -10.79
C LEU A 174 0.13 13.01 -11.10
N LYS A 175 -0.02 14.01 -11.97
CA LYS A 175 -1.33 14.50 -12.40
C LYS A 175 -2.01 13.46 -13.29
N ARG A 176 -1.29 12.88 -14.26
CA ARG A 176 -1.78 11.76 -15.07
C ARG A 176 -2.12 10.54 -14.21
N LEU A 177 -1.25 10.17 -13.26
CA LEU A 177 -1.53 9.03 -12.38
C LEU A 177 -2.77 9.27 -11.51
N ALA A 178 -3.00 10.51 -11.04
CA ALA A 178 -4.22 10.85 -10.33
C ALA A 178 -5.49 10.72 -11.18
N LEU A 179 -5.44 10.93 -12.50
CA LEU A 179 -6.58 10.72 -13.40
C LEU A 179 -7.00 9.24 -13.50
N ILE A 180 -6.10 8.30 -13.21
CA ILE A 180 -6.47 6.89 -13.16
C ILE A 180 -7.48 6.66 -12.03
N LEU A 181 -7.34 7.34 -10.89
CA LEU A 181 -8.24 7.22 -9.73
C LEU A 181 -9.70 7.52 -10.08
N THR A 182 -9.92 8.51 -10.92
CA THR A 182 -11.27 8.93 -11.34
C THR A 182 -11.87 8.02 -12.42
N SER A 183 -11.05 7.20 -13.07
CA SER A 183 -11.46 6.22 -14.08
C SER A 183 -11.67 4.79 -13.54
N LEU A 184 -11.38 4.57 -12.25
CA LEU A 184 -11.51 3.27 -11.59
C LEU A 184 -12.97 2.87 -11.33
#